data_AF-A0AAU5XDA0-F1
#
_entry.id   AF-A0AAU5XDA0-F1
#
_cell.length_a   1.000
_cell.length_b   1.000
_cell.length_c   1.000
_cell.angle_alpha   90.00
_cell.angle_beta   90.00
_cell.angle_gamma   90.00
#
_symmetry.space_group_name_H-M   'P 1'
#
loop_
_entity.id
_entity.type
_entity.pdbx_description
1 polymer ?
#
loop_
_entity_poly.entity_id
_entity_poly.type
_entity_poly.pdbx_seq_one_letter_code
_entity_poly.pdbx_strand_id
1 'polypeptide(L)'
;MTFPAKSIRRPLAGIGPGVRQWRQPREFRIRATAWPSGALAVFAEFAEAAAAAAATTAPAAGGSSAKETAGLSERSVADVATSIWRLRGRLAKPSDGTRSLTRHFEMAWDTLTEAGVEIRDHLNEPYDSGLSLTVIAFQPVPGLDRERVVETVRPTVRLNDRVIQVAEVIVGTPDAQKESRS
;
A
#
# COMPACT_ATOMS: atom_id res chain seq x y z
N MET A 1 -25.29 56.52 -3.69
CA MET A 1 -24.11 55.64 -3.87
C MET A 1 -23.48 55.44 -2.50
N THR A 2 -23.77 54.31 -1.84
CA THR A 2 -23.23 53.97 -0.52
C THR A 2 -22.94 52.47 -0.52
N PHE A 3 -21.66 52.11 -0.44
CA PHE A 3 -21.21 50.72 -0.42
C PHE A 3 -21.38 50.11 0.99
N PRO A 4 -21.94 48.90 1.15
CA PRO A 4 -22.09 48.28 2.45
C PRO A 4 -20.79 47.60 2.92
N ALA A 5 -20.60 47.66 4.24
CA ALA A 5 -19.44 47.15 4.98
C ALA A 5 -19.22 45.65 4.79
N LYS A 6 -17.95 45.28 4.60
CA LYS A 6 -17.45 43.91 4.46
C LYS A 6 -17.55 43.21 5.83
N SER A 7 -18.47 42.27 5.94
CA SER A 7 -18.57 41.30 7.05
C SER A 7 -17.26 40.49 7.14
N ILE A 8 -16.43 40.79 8.13
CA ILE A 8 -15.29 39.95 8.52
C ILE A 8 -15.87 38.82 9.36
N ARG A 9 -16.14 37.68 8.72
CA ARG A 9 -16.43 36.43 9.42
C ARG A 9 -15.18 36.01 10.19
N ARG A 10 -15.20 36.17 11.52
CA ARG A 10 -14.26 35.50 12.42
C ARG A 10 -14.36 33.98 12.19
N PRO A 11 -13.26 33.26 11.92
CA PRO A 11 -13.30 31.81 12.00
C PRO A 11 -13.54 31.44 13.47
N LEU A 12 -14.65 30.73 13.71
CA LEU A 12 -14.88 30.04 14.97
C LEU A 12 -13.66 29.14 15.22
N ALA A 13 -12.93 29.43 16.28
CA ALA A 13 -11.83 28.61 16.75
C ALA A 13 -12.33 27.17 16.91
N GLY A 14 -11.82 26.30 16.04
CA GLY A 14 -12.08 24.87 16.10
C GLY A 14 -11.68 24.37 17.48
N ILE A 15 -12.61 23.66 18.12
CA ILE A 15 -12.38 22.92 19.34
C ILE A 15 -11.20 21.97 19.07
N GLY A 16 -10.05 22.28 19.67
CA GLY A 16 -8.81 21.54 19.43
C GLY A 16 -8.94 20.05 19.80
N PRO A 17 -8.04 19.18 19.30
CA PRO A 17 -8.06 17.73 19.50
C PRO A 17 -7.98 17.24 20.97
N GLY A 18 -7.95 18.17 21.95
CA GLY A 18 -7.85 17.87 23.37
C GLY A 18 -9.18 17.55 24.08
N VAL A 19 -10.35 17.87 23.53
CA VAL A 19 -11.63 17.71 24.27
C VAL A 19 -11.96 16.27 24.63
N ARG A 20 -11.51 15.31 23.82
CA ARG A 20 -11.69 13.87 24.11
C ARG A 20 -10.84 13.39 25.30
N GLN A 21 -9.74 14.08 25.61
CA GLN A 21 -8.86 13.73 26.73
C GLN A 21 -9.44 14.16 28.09
N TRP A 22 -10.40 15.09 28.11
CA TRP A 22 -11.01 15.57 29.36
C TRP A 22 -11.95 14.55 30.00
N ARG A 23 -12.48 13.60 29.20
CA ARG A 23 -13.25 12.45 29.69
C ARG A 23 -12.38 11.36 30.32
N GLN A 24 -11.06 11.42 30.12
CA GLN A 24 -10.12 10.46 30.70
C GLN A 24 -9.60 10.97 32.06
N PRO A 25 -9.36 10.05 33.02
CA PRO A 25 -8.64 10.34 34.26
C PRO A 25 -7.27 11.01 33.99
N ARG A 26 -6.77 11.79 34.95
CA ARG A 26 -5.61 12.68 34.73
C ARG A 26 -4.33 11.91 34.38
N GLU A 27 -4.22 10.68 34.86
CA GLU A 27 -3.15 9.73 34.61
C GLU A 27 -3.08 9.26 33.14
N PHE A 28 -4.20 9.31 32.39
CA PHE A 28 -4.26 8.91 30.97
C PHE A 28 -4.23 10.10 30.01
N ARG A 29 -4.08 11.33 30.53
CA ARG A 29 -3.96 12.52 29.68
C ARG A 29 -2.53 12.63 29.18
N ILE A 30 -2.37 12.51 27.88
CA ILE A 30 -1.08 12.70 27.21
C ILE A 30 -0.71 14.18 27.34
N ARG A 31 0.34 14.47 28.14
CA ARG A 31 0.90 15.82 28.19
C ARG A 31 1.49 16.13 26.82
N ALA A 32 1.18 17.30 26.28
CA ALA A 32 1.87 17.80 25.11
C ALA A 32 3.35 17.97 25.49
N THR A 33 4.19 17.06 25.01
CA THR A 33 5.64 17.19 25.14
C THR A 33 6.05 18.45 24.38
N ALA A 34 6.73 19.37 25.06
CA ALA A 34 7.27 20.56 24.42
C ALA A 34 8.34 20.12 23.43
N TRP A 35 8.04 20.27 22.14
CA TRP A 35 8.98 19.97 21.08
C TRP A 35 10.09 21.03 21.09
N PRO A 36 11.38 20.65 20.99
CA PRO A 36 12.44 21.63 20.93
C PRO A 36 12.26 22.52 19.69
N SER A 37 12.41 23.83 19.87
CA SER A 37 12.06 24.87 18.88
C SER A 37 12.87 24.82 17.57
N GLY A 38 13.90 23.99 17.51
CA GLY A 38 14.73 23.76 16.31
C GLY A 38 14.58 22.38 15.66
N ALA A 39 13.77 21.47 16.21
CA ALA A 39 13.74 20.10 15.71
C ALA A 39 13.24 20.00 14.27
N LEU A 40 12.27 20.85 13.88
CA LEU A 40 11.79 20.90 12.50
C LEU A 40 12.88 21.36 11.53
N ALA A 41 13.78 22.26 11.97
CA ALA A 41 14.91 22.70 11.16
C ALA A 41 15.91 21.56 10.94
N VAL A 42 16.23 20.80 11.99
CA VAL A 42 17.10 19.62 11.88
C VAL A 42 16.52 18.56 10.93
N PHE A 43 15.21 18.32 10.99
CA PHE A 43 14.54 17.41 10.05
C PHE A 43 14.55 17.96 8.61
N ALA A 44 14.39 19.27 8.43
CA ALA A 44 14.46 19.90 7.11
C ALA A 44 15.87 19.79 6.51
N GLU A 45 16.92 20.05 7.29
CA GLU A 45 18.32 19.89 6.87
C GLU A 45 18.63 18.45 6.47
N PHE A 46 18.12 17.47 7.23
CA PHE A 46 18.27 16.05 6.90
C PHE A 46 17.52 15.67 5.62
N ALA A 47 16.32 16.22 5.41
CA ALA A 47 15.52 16.00 4.21
C ALA A 47 16.20 16.61 2.96
N GLU A 48 16.76 17.80 3.08
CA GLU A 48 17.53 18.46 2.03
C GLU A 48 18.81 17.69 1.69
N ALA A 49 19.54 17.21 2.71
CA ALA A 49 20.72 16.37 2.53
C ALA A 49 20.37 15.03 1.84
N ALA A 50 19.25 14.40 2.21
CA ALA A 50 18.76 13.18 1.57
C ALA A 50 18.35 13.42 0.11
N ALA A 51 17.70 14.55 -0.19
CA ALA A 51 17.36 14.93 -1.55
C ALA A 51 18.60 15.19 -2.41
N ALA A 52 19.62 15.86 -1.86
CA ALA A 52 20.90 16.09 -2.55
C ALA A 52 21.68 14.79 -2.79
N ALA A 53 21.67 13.86 -1.82
CA ALA A 53 22.26 12.54 -1.96
C ALA A 53 21.54 11.68 -3.03
N ALA A 54 20.21 11.77 -3.10
CA ALA A 54 19.41 11.11 -4.13
C ALA A 54 19.68 11.67 -5.54
N ALA A 55 19.95 12.98 -5.65
CA ALA A 55 20.32 13.61 -6.92
C ALA A 55 21.72 13.19 -7.43
N THR A 56 22.63 12.84 -6.52
CA THR A 56 24.01 12.46 -6.87
C THR A 56 24.16 10.95 -7.11
N THR A 57 23.28 10.14 -6.50
CA THR A 57 23.31 8.68 -6.57
C THR A 57 22.29 8.15 -7.59
N ALA A 58 22.36 8.64 -8.83
CA ALA A 58 21.60 8.06 -9.93
C ALA A 58 22.48 7.04 -10.68
N PRO A 59 22.35 5.72 -10.42
CA PRO A 59 22.76 4.75 -11.42
C PRO A 59 21.71 4.79 -12.55
N ALA A 60 22.20 4.86 -13.79
CA ALA A 60 21.38 4.70 -14.98
C ALA A 60 20.74 3.30 -14.98
N ALA A 61 19.46 3.22 -14.66
CA ALA A 61 18.62 2.06 -14.94
C ALA A 61 17.19 2.52 -15.29
N GLY A 62 16.90 2.52 -16.60
CA GLY A 62 15.60 2.10 -17.14
C GLY A 62 14.35 2.94 -16.82
N GLY A 63 14.18 4.02 -17.59
CA GLY A 63 12.92 4.40 -18.26
C GLY A 63 11.58 4.34 -17.52
N SER A 64 11.04 5.52 -17.18
CA SER A 64 9.89 6.10 -17.91
C SER A 64 9.44 7.40 -17.24
N SER A 65 10.18 8.49 -17.49
CA SER A 65 9.64 9.84 -17.35
C SER A 65 9.19 10.30 -18.73
N ALA A 66 7.90 10.16 -19.01
CA ALA A 66 7.26 10.88 -20.11
C ALA A 66 5.79 11.15 -19.73
N LYS A 67 5.55 12.40 -19.31
CA LYS A 67 4.24 13.07 -19.27
C LYS A 67 3.31 12.64 -18.13
N GLU A 68 3.57 13.18 -16.93
CA GLU A 68 2.55 13.37 -15.89
C GLU A 68 1.41 14.22 -16.48
N THR A 69 0.43 13.51 -17.04
CA THR A 69 -0.90 14.03 -17.31
C THR A 69 -1.59 14.13 -15.96
N ALA A 70 -2.47 15.12 -15.76
CA ALA A 70 -3.17 15.40 -14.51
C ALA A 70 -4.14 14.28 -14.05
N GLY A 71 -3.61 13.09 -13.78
CA GLY A 71 -4.26 11.88 -13.33
C GLY A 71 -3.33 11.06 -12.43
N LEU A 72 -3.84 9.98 -11.84
CA LEU A 72 -3.05 9.11 -10.97
C LEU A 72 -1.90 8.46 -11.75
N SER A 73 -0.70 8.43 -11.17
CA SER A 73 0.44 7.71 -11.77
C SER A 73 0.15 6.20 -11.80
N GLU A 74 0.73 5.47 -12.75
CA GLU A 74 0.60 4.00 -12.83
C GLU A 74 1.04 3.32 -11.54
N ARG A 75 2.11 3.82 -10.91
CA ARG A 75 2.57 3.36 -9.60
C ARG A 75 1.49 3.57 -8.53
N SER A 76 0.88 4.75 -8.47
CA SER A 76 -0.21 5.02 -7.52
C SER A 76 -1.42 4.11 -7.74
N VAL A 77 -1.75 3.80 -8.99
CA VAL A 77 -2.81 2.84 -9.33
C VAL A 77 -2.44 1.44 -8.82
N ALA A 78 -1.20 0.99 -9.05
CA ALA A 78 -0.71 -0.30 -8.57
C ALA A 78 -0.72 -0.40 -7.03
N ASP A 79 -0.35 0.68 -6.33
CA ASP A 79 -0.38 0.74 -4.86
C ASP A 79 -1.80 0.67 -4.30
N VAL A 80 -2.75 1.38 -4.92
CA VAL A 80 -4.17 1.35 -4.55
C VAL A 80 -4.76 -0.05 -4.81
N ALA A 81 -4.51 -0.61 -6.00
CA ALA A 81 -4.93 -1.96 -6.36
C ALA A 81 -4.41 -3.00 -5.37
N THR A 82 -3.13 -2.93 -5.01
CA THR A 82 -2.50 -3.82 -4.02
C THR A 82 -3.12 -3.67 -2.64
N SER A 83 -3.40 -2.44 -2.21
CA SER A 83 -4.03 -2.17 -0.91
C SER A 83 -5.45 -2.74 -0.81
N ILE A 84 -6.23 -2.59 -1.88
CA ILE A 84 -7.57 -3.17 -2.01
C ILE A 84 -7.50 -4.70 -2.02
N TRP A 85 -6.58 -5.31 -2.77
CA TRP A 85 -6.38 -6.76 -2.75
C TRP A 85 -6.06 -7.31 -1.35
N ARG A 86 -5.19 -6.63 -0.58
CA ARG A 86 -4.92 -7.00 0.82
C ARG A 86 -6.15 -6.89 1.70
N LEU A 87 -6.97 -5.86 1.48
CA LEU A 87 -8.22 -5.68 2.21
C LEU A 87 -9.21 -6.80 1.93
N ARG A 88 -9.28 -7.29 0.68
CA ARG A 88 -10.09 -8.46 0.29
C ARG A 88 -9.74 -9.70 1.12
N GLY A 89 -8.45 -10.01 1.22
CA GLY A 89 -7.96 -11.15 2.01
C GLY A 89 -8.31 -11.03 3.49
N ARG A 90 -8.36 -9.81 4.04
CA ARG A 90 -8.76 -9.56 5.44
C ARG A 90 -10.28 -9.63 5.63
N LEU A 91 -11.07 -9.16 4.68
CA LEU A 91 -12.54 -9.19 4.71
C LEU A 91 -13.12 -10.59 4.45
N ALA A 92 -12.36 -11.50 3.84
CA ALA A 92 -12.75 -12.90 3.66
C ALA A 92 -13.00 -13.65 4.99
N LYS A 93 -12.54 -13.10 6.12
CA LYS A 93 -12.88 -13.59 7.46
C LYS A 93 -14.10 -12.81 7.98
N PRO A 94 -15.32 -13.37 7.97
CA PRO A 94 -16.50 -12.65 8.41
C PRO A 94 -16.39 -12.34 9.90
N SER A 95 -16.45 -11.05 10.25
CA SER A 95 -16.68 -10.59 11.61
C SER A 95 -17.97 -9.80 11.68
N ASP A 96 -18.71 -9.95 12.77
CA ASP A 96 -19.99 -9.25 12.96
C ASP A 96 -19.78 -7.72 12.85
N GLY A 97 -20.55 -7.08 11.97
CA GLY A 97 -20.47 -5.64 11.70
C GLY A 97 -19.72 -5.24 10.41
N THR A 98 -19.10 -6.17 9.68
CA THR A 98 -18.33 -5.84 8.45
C THR A 98 -19.16 -5.73 7.17
N ARG A 99 -20.45 -6.08 7.19
CA ARG A 99 -21.31 -6.13 5.98
C ARG A 99 -21.32 -4.84 5.16
N SER A 100 -21.36 -3.68 5.84
CA SER A 100 -21.31 -2.38 5.16
C SER A 100 -19.95 -2.12 4.52
N LEU A 101 -18.86 -2.51 5.20
CA LEU A 101 -17.49 -2.39 4.68
C LEU A 101 -17.28 -3.30 3.47
N THR A 102 -17.78 -4.54 3.51
CA THR A 102 -17.75 -5.45 2.36
C THR A 102 -18.43 -4.83 1.15
N ARG A 103 -19.61 -4.21 1.31
CA ARG A 103 -20.32 -3.57 0.20
C ARG A 103 -19.51 -2.42 -0.42
N HIS A 104 -18.93 -1.54 0.39
CA HIS A 104 -18.11 -0.43 -0.12
C HIS A 104 -16.83 -0.94 -0.78
N PHE A 105 -16.27 -2.03 -0.26
CA PHE A 105 -15.13 -2.71 -0.84
C PHE A 105 -15.45 -3.29 -2.22
N GLU A 106 -16.56 -4.04 -2.37
CA GLU A 106 -16.97 -4.58 -3.67
C GLU A 106 -17.20 -3.44 -4.68
N MET A 107 -17.86 -2.36 -4.28
CA MET A 107 -18.07 -1.19 -5.15
C MET A 107 -16.74 -0.56 -5.61
N ALA A 108 -15.74 -0.48 -4.72
CA ALA A 108 -14.41 0.01 -5.07
C ALA A 108 -13.67 -0.96 -6.01
N TRP A 109 -13.84 -2.27 -5.81
CA TRP A 109 -13.29 -3.31 -6.67
C TRP A 109 -13.88 -3.26 -8.08
N ASP A 110 -15.20 -3.12 -8.18
CA ASP A 110 -15.92 -2.99 -9.44
C ASP A 110 -15.47 -1.73 -10.18
N THR A 111 -15.38 -0.59 -9.48
CA THR A 111 -14.91 0.68 -10.05
C THR A 111 -13.49 0.57 -10.63
N LEU A 112 -12.58 -0.14 -9.94
CA LEU A 112 -11.24 -0.40 -10.46
C LEU A 112 -11.27 -1.27 -11.71
N THR A 113 -12.09 -2.30 -11.70
CA THR A 113 -12.25 -3.22 -12.84
C THR A 113 -12.81 -2.47 -14.06
N GLU A 114 -13.83 -1.63 -13.86
CA GLU A 114 -14.40 -0.76 -14.90
C GLU A 114 -13.38 0.27 -15.42
N ALA A 115 -12.46 0.72 -14.58
CA ALA A 115 -11.35 1.58 -14.98
C ALA A 115 -10.22 0.82 -15.72
N GLY A 116 -10.39 -0.47 -15.99
CA GLY A 116 -9.44 -1.31 -16.72
C GLY A 116 -8.30 -1.85 -15.87
N VAL A 117 -8.43 -1.83 -14.53
CA VAL A 117 -7.44 -2.42 -13.61
C VAL A 117 -7.76 -3.89 -13.36
N GLU A 118 -6.84 -4.77 -13.71
CA GLU A 118 -6.93 -6.20 -13.45
C GLU A 118 -5.90 -6.59 -12.39
N ILE A 119 -6.34 -7.31 -11.35
CA ILE A 119 -5.48 -7.81 -10.28
C ILE A 119 -5.48 -9.33 -10.34
N ARG A 120 -4.31 -9.92 -10.58
CA ARG A 120 -4.12 -11.37 -10.64
C ARG A 120 -3.29 -11.86 -9.45
N ASP A 121 -3.90 -12.77 -8.70
CA ASP A 121 -3.24 -13.54 -7.65
C ASP A 121 -2.70 -14.85 -8.25
N HIS A 122 -1.50 -15.24 -7.85
CA HIS A 122 -0.81 -16.44 -8.35
C HIS A 122 -0.79 -17.58 -7.32
N LEU A 123 -1.55 -17.47 -6.23
CA LEU A 123 -1.58 -18.47 -5.17
C LEU A 123 -1.93 -19.89 -5.69
N ASN A 124 -1.15 -20.89 -5.28
CA ASN A 124 -1.24 -22.31 -5.67
C ASN A 124 -0.95 -22.61 -7.15
N GLU A 125 -0.62 -21.62 -7.97
CA GLU A 125 -0.18 -21.85 -9.35
C GLU A 125 1.17 -22.61 -9.35
N PRO A 126 1.35 -23.58 -10.27
CA PRO A 126 2.65 -24.22 -10.44
C PRO A 126 3.68 -23.16 -10.83
N TYR A 127 4.85 -23.22 -10.21
CA TYR A 127 5.93 -22.30 -10.55
C TYR A 127 6.74 -22.87 -11.71
N ASP A 128 6.98 -22.03 -12.71
CA ASP A 128 7.86 -22.30 -13.84
C ASP A 128 8.78 -21.08 -14.01
N SER A 129 10.08 -21.31 -14.23
CA SER A 129 11.07 -20.25 -14.38
C SER A 129 10.86 -19.36 -15.61
N GLY A 130 9.98 -19.75 -16.54
CA GLY A 130 9.52 -18.95 -17.67
C GLY A 130 8.39 -17.96 -17.35
N LEU A 131 7.80 -18.00 -16.16
CA LEU A 131 6.77 -17.04 -15.77
C LEU A 131 7.38 -15.67 -15.44
N SER A 132 6.72 -14.59 -15.85
CA SER A 132 7.09 -13.23 -15.46
C SER A 132 6.66 -12.95 -14.01
N LEU A 133 7.33 -13.59 -13.05
CA LEU A 133 7.12 -13.45 -11.61
C LEU A 133 8.44 -13.13 -10.92
N THR A 134 8.40 -12.27 -9.92
CA THR A 134 9.55 -12.00 -9.05
C THR A 134 9.48 -12.93 -7.85
N VAL A 135 10.36 -13.93 -7.78
CA VAL A 135 10.46 -14.81 -6.61
C VAL A 135 11.24 -14.10 -5.51
N ILE A 136 10.59 -13.88 -4.37
CA ILE A 136 11.25 -13.25 -3.21
C ILE A 136 11.91 -14.28 -2.30
N ALA A 137 11.40 -15.52 -2.28
CA ALA A 137 11.93 -16.60 -1.46
C ALA A 137 11.46 -17.97 -1.97
N PHE A 138 12.30 -18.97 -1.76
CA PHE A 138 11.94 -20.38 -1.82
C PHE A 138 11.81 -20.92 -0.39
N GLN A 139 10.73 -21.63 -0.09
CA GLN A 139 10.46 -22.20 1.23
C GLN A 139 10.16 -23.70 1.13
N PRO A 140 10.83 -24.57 1.91
CA PRO A 140 10.47 -25.99 1.97
C PRO A 140 9.07 -26.15 2.57
N VAL A 141 8.17 -26.81 1.84
CA VAL A 141 6.81 -27.10 2.32
C VAL A 141 6.58 -28.62 2.28
N PRO A 142 6.41 -29.27 3.44
CA PRO A 142 6.14 -30.69 3.51
C PRO A 142 4.87 -31.06 2.74
N GLY A 143 4.96 -32.11 1.93
CA GLY A 143 3.81 -32.62 1.17
C GLY A 143 3.55 -31.92 -0.16
N LEU A 144 4.45 -31.05 -0.63
CA LEU A 144 4.47 -30.66 -2.04
C LEU A 144 5.18 -31.72 -2.88
N ASP A 145 4.59 -32.04 -4.03
CA ASP A 145 5.19 -32.93 -5.03
C ASP A 145 6.03 -32.16 -6.07
N ARG A 146 5.81 -30.84 -6.18
CA ARG A 146 6.48 -29.96 -7.14
C ARG A 146 6.47 -28.51 -6.66
N GLU A 147 7.34 -27.70 -7.25
CA GLU A 147 7.41 -26.27 -6.98
C GLU A 147 6.11 -25.56 -7.36
N ARG A 148 5.61 -24.74 -6.43
CA ARG A 148 4.41 -23.92 -6.67
C ARG A 148 4.42 -22.66 -5.82
N VAL A 149 3.68 -21.65 -6.23
CA VAL A 149 3.49 -20.43 -5.45
C VAL A 149 2.68 -20.77 -4.20
N VAL A 150 3.29 -20.61 -3.02
CA VAL A 150 2.64 -20.87 -1.73
C VAL A 150 2.08 -19.61 -1.10
N GLU A 151 2.63 -18.46 -1.47
CA GLU A 151 2.13 -17.16 -1.01
C GLU A 151 2.41 -16.10 -2.08
N THR A 152 1.40 -15.29 -2.36
CA THR A 152 1.56 -14.06 -3.15
C THR A 152 1.76 -12.90 -2.19
N VAL A 153 2.91 -12.23 -2.24
CA VAL A 153 3.20 -11.06 -1.39
C VAL A 153 2.70 -9.77 -2.04
N ARG A 154 2.80 -9.72 -3.37
CA ARG A 154 2.18 -8.69 -4.22
C ARG A 154 1.54 -9.34 -5.45
N PRO A 155 0.32 -8.96 -5.81
CA PRO A 155 -0.32 -9.48 -7.01
C PRO A 155 0.25 -8.82 -8.26
N THR A 156 0.02 -9.45 -9.41
CA THR A 156 0.23 -8.83 -10.71
C THR A 156 -0.89 -7.82 -10.95
N VAL A 157 -0.55 -6.59 -11.31
CA VAL A 157 -1.53 -5.54 -11.64
C VAL A 157 -1.35 -5.13 -13.10
N ARG A 158 -2.45 -5.17 -13.86
CA ARG A 158 -2.52 -4.72 -15.24
C ARG A 158 -3.46 -3.53 -15.34
N LEU A 159 -3.11 -2.55 -16.17
CA LEU A 159 -3.95 -1.42 -16.52
C LEU A 159 -4.15 -1.44 -18.03
N ASN A 160 -5.38 -1.63 -18.50
CA ASN A 160 -5.71 -1.73 -19.92
C ASN A 160 -4.81 -2.74 -20.66
N ASP A 161 -4.75 -3.98 -20.14
CA ASP A 161 -3.94 -5.10 -20.65
C ASP A 161 -2.40 -4.94 -20.52
N ARG A 162 -1.90 -3.76 -20.10
CA ARG A 162 -0.48 -3.53 -19.83
C ARG A 162 -0.12 -3.86 -18.39
N VAL A 163 0.93 -4.67 -18.17
CA VAL A 163 1.45 -4.95 -16.83
C VAL A 163 2.11 -3.68 -16.27
N ILE A 164 1.57 -3.16 -15.16
CA ILE A 164 2.13 -2.02 -14.41
C ILE A 164 2.81 -2.47 -13.12
N GLN A 165 2.50 -3.68 -12.63
CA GLN A 165 3.17 -4.32 -11.49
C GLN A 165 3.28 -5.82 -11.74
N VAL A 166 4.50 -6.34 -11.59
CA VAL A 166 4.79 -7.79 -11.64
C VAL A 166 4.52 -8.40 -10.25
N ALA A 167 3.97 -9.60 -10.19
CA ALA A 167 3.75 -10.28 -8.92
C ALA A 167 5.06 -10.63 -8.21
N GLU A 168 5.04 -10.47 -6.89
CA GLU A 168 6.08 -10.94 -5.98
C GLU A 168 5.55 -12.14 -5.22
N VAL A 169 6.24 -13.27 -5.32
CA VAL A 169 5.74 -14.56 -4.84
C VAL A 169 6.78 -15.31 -4.02
N ILE A 170 6.29 -16.11 -3.08
CA ILE A 170 7.07 -17.13 -2.37
C ILE A 170 6.74 -18.47 -3.01
N VAL A 171 7.78 -19.20 -3.41
CA VAL A 171 7.65 -20.52 -4.01
C VAL A 171 7.91 -21.57 -2.95
N GLY A 172 6.99 -22.53 -2.82
CA GLY A 172 7.17 -23.72 -2.02
C GLY A 172 7.97 -24.75 -2.78
N THR A 173 9.04 -25.27 -2.19
CA THR A 173 9.82 -26.40 -2.71
C THR A 173 9.43 -27.68 -1.97
N PRO A 174 9.47 -28.84 -2.64
CA PRO A 174 9.27 -30.12 -1.97
C PRO A 174 10.37 -30.36 -0.92
N ASP A 175 9.99 -30.94 0.22
CA ASP A 175 10.95 -31.34 1.25
C ASP A 175 11.67 -32.62 0.79
N ALA A 176 12.98 -32.52 0.53
CA ALA A 176 13.82 -33.62 0.04
C ALA A 176 13.91 -34.81 1.01
N GLN A 177 13.39 -34.69 2.24
CA GLN A 177 13.35 -35.75 3.25
C GLN A 177 12.50 -36.99 2.85
N LYS A 178 11.74 -36.95 1.74
CA LYS A 178 10.98 -38.12 1.25
C LYS A 178 11.68 -38.97 0.19
N GLU A 179 12.79 -38.52 -0.38
CA GLU A 179 13.40 -39.21 -1.54
C GLU A 179 14.38 -40.34 -1.17
N SER A 180 14.67 -40.54 0.12
CA SER A 180 15.67 -41.50 0.62
C SER A 180 15.10 -42.66 1.45
N ARG A 181 13.79 -42.93 1.37
CA ARG A 181 13.16 -44.08 2.04
C ARG A 181 12.18 -44.82 1.13
N SER A 182 12.69 -45.50 0.12
CA SER A 182 12.00 -46.57 -0.62
C SER A 182 12.99 -47.66 -0.99
#